data_AF-A0A512IBY3-F1
#
_entry.id   AF-A0A512IBY3-F1
#
_cell.length_a   1.000
_cell.length_b   1.000
_cell.length_c   1.000
_cell.angle_alpha   90.00
_cell.angle_beta   90.00
_cell.angle_gamma   90.00
#
_symmetry.space_group_name_H-M   'P 1'
#
loop_
_entity.id
_entity.type
_entity.pdbx_description
1 polymer ?
#
loop_
_entity_poly.entity_id
_entity_poly.type
_entity_poly.pdbx_seq_one_letter_code
_entity_poly.pdbx_strand_id
1 'polypeptide(L)'
;MNIATDDLTREARLRRAAKRQGLTLHKARTRTPEHPAWGTYGLYDGHLNYLVAGNPNTGFGLSLEDVETALHDGDQIHVDRTTDGEGLTFDDTHDQPIAKWVGPWWYLYLPWDEDPITLGGVRNMTDDEVRDMAHQKLGWSK
;
A
#
# COMPACT_ATOMS: atom_id res chain seq x y z
N MET A 1 -21.41 3.66 -8.18
CA MET A 1 -20.02 3.18 -8.37
C MET A 1 -19.25 4.27 -9.08
N ASN A 2 -18.48 5.09 -8.35
CA ASN A 2 -17.72 6.23 -8.88
C ASN A 2 -16.26 5.82 -9.10
N ILE A 3 -16.00 5.13 -10.22
CA ILE A 3 -14.68 4.57 -10.58
C ILE A 3 -13.57 5.65 -10.55
N ALA A 4 -13.88 6.88 -10.95
CA ALA A 4 -12.90 7.98 -10.96
C ALA A 4 -12.46 8.45 -9.56
N THR A 5 -13.33 8.36 -8.54
CA THR A 5 -12.99 8.78 -7.17
C THR A 5 -12.09 7.74 -6.50
N ASP A 6 -12.31 6.47 -6.81
CA ASP A 6 -11.53 5.35 -6.30
C ASP A 6 -10.10 5.37 -6.85
N ASP A 7 -9.94 5.56 -8.17
CA ASP A 7 -8.62 5.67 -8.80
C ASP A 7 -7.81 6.87 -8.30
N LEU A 8 -8.45 8.02 -8.05
CA LEU A 8 -7.77 9.19 -7.49
C LEU A 8 -7.30 8.94 -6.05
N THR A 9 -8.11 8.23 -5.26
CA THR A 9 -7.76 7.84 -3.89
C THR A 9 -6.61 6.83 -3.90
N ARG A 10 -6.67 5.84 -4.81
CA ARG A 10 -5.62 4.85 -5.04
C ARG A 10 -4.31 5.50 -5.50
N GLU A 11 -4.37 6.45 -6.43
CA GLU A 11 -3.18 7.20 -6.89
C GLU A 11 -2.54 8.00 -5.74
N ALA A 12 -3.34 8.71 -4.94
CA ALA A 12 -2.85 9.46 -3.79
C ALA A 12 -2.19 8.54 -2.74
N ARG A 13 -2.75 7.34 -2.52
CA ARG A 13 -2.17 6.30 -1.66
C ARG A 13 -0.80 5.87 -2.16
N LEU A 14 -0.68 5.48 -3.43
CA LEU A 14 0.59 5.02 -4.00
C LEU A 14 1.65 6.12 -4.06
N ARG A 15 1.25 7.38 -4.25
CA ARG A 15 2.17 8.53 -4.15
C ARG A 15 2.81 8.65 -2.77
N ARG A 16 2.03 8.44 -1.70
CA ARG A 16 2.54 8.47 -0.33
C ARG A 16 3.47 7.29 -0.06
N ALA A 17 3.05 6.08 -0.43
CA ALA A 17 3.87 4.88 -0.29
C ALA A 17 5.22 5.03 -1.01
N ALA A 18 5.22 5.47 -2.27
CA ALA A 18 6.45 5.76 -3.00
C ALA A 18 7.34 6.76 -2.26
N LYS A 19 6.79 7.90 -1.83
CA LYS A 19 7.56 8.96 -1.14
C LYS A 19 8.27 8.45 0.11
N ARG A 20 7.63 7.56 0.87
CA ARG A 20 8.21 7.01 2.11
C ARG A 20 9.34 6.01 1.84
N GLN A 21 9.29 5.31 0.71
CA GLN A 21 10.39 4.48 0.21
C GLN A 21 11.49 5.28 -0.49
N GLY A 22 11.47 6.62 -0.41
CA GLY A 22 12.40 7.49 -1.13
C GLY A 22 12.16 7.53 -2.64
N LEU A 23 11.00 7.06 -3.11
CA LEU A 23 10.59 7.05 -4.52
C LEU A 23 9.60 8.17 -4.83
N THR A 24 9.39 8.44 -6.12
CA THR A 24 8.39 9.38 -6.60
C THR A 24 7.57 8.73 -7.71
N LEU A 25 6.24 8.77 -7.56
CA LEU A 25 5.31 8.30 -8.59
C LEU A 25 5.03 9.42 -9.60
N HIS A 26 5.39 9.21 -10.86
CA HIS A 26 5.09 10.13 -11.95
C HIS A 26 3.95 9.57 -12.81
N LYS A 27 2.99 10.43 -13.16
CA LYS A 27 1.93 10.13 -14.12
C LYS A 27 2.29 10.71 -15.48
N ALA A 28 2.12 9.95 -16.55
CA ALA A 28 2.35 10.43 -17.90
C ALA A 28 1.44 11.64 -18.20
N ARG A 29 2.00 12.68 -18.83
CA ARG A 29 1.29 13.94 -19.11
C ARG A 29 0.53 13.96 -20.44
N THR A 30 0.60 12.89 -21.22
CA THR A 30 -0.05 12.86 -22.54
C THR A 30 -1.56 13.01 -22.40
N ARG A 31 -2.15 13.86 -23.25
CA ARG A 31 -3.60 14.11 -23.29
C ARG A 31 -4.30 13.30 -24.37
N THR A 32 -3.53 12.53 -25.11
CA THR A 32 -3.95 11.76 -26.27
C THR A 32 -4.25 10.33 -25.83
N PRO A 33 -5.52 9.91 -25.74
CA PRO A 33 -5.90 8.58 -25.21
C PRO A 33 -5.28 7.41 -25.98
N GLU A 34 -5.05 7.57 -27.28
CA GLU A 34 -4.43 6.57 -28.15
C GLU A 34 -2.92 6.43 -27.97
N HIS A 35 -2.28 7.31 -27.19
CA HIS A 35 -0.86 7.21 -26.91
C HIS A 35 -0.59 6.06 -25.91
N PRO A 36 0.38 5.15 -26.16
CA PRO A 36 0.62 3.98 -25.29
C PRO A 36 0.89 4.30 -23.82
N ALA A 37 1.44 5.49 -23.54
CA ALA A 37 1.69 5.96 -22.18
C ALA A 37 0.50 6.69 -21.52
N TRP A 38 -0.63 6.88 -22.21
CA TRP A 38 -1.78 7.59 -21.65
C TRP A 38 -2.33 6.90 -20.41
N GLY A 39 -2.54 7.67 -19.34
CA GLY A 39 -3.02 7.16 -18.06
C GLY A 39 -2.02 6.29 -17.29
N THR A 40 -0.81 6.09 -17.80
CA THR A 40 0.20 5.22 -17.16
C THR A 40 1.13 5.99 -16.22
N TYR A 41 1.88 5.22 -15.44
CA TYR A 41 2.77 5.71 -14.39
C TYR A 41 4.20 5.20 -14.56
N GLY A 42 5.12 5.84 -13.83
CA GLY A 42 6.49 5.39 -13.63
C GLY A 42 6.95 5.71 -12.21
N LEU A 43 7.72 4.81 -11.60
CA LEU A 43 8.36 5.02 -10.30
C LEU A 43 9.81 5.45 -10.51
N TYR A 44 10.18 6.53 -9.85
CA TYR A 44 11.51 7.12 -9.93
C TYR A 44 12.15 7.17 -8.55
N ASP A 45 13.46 7.05 -8.50
CA ASP A 45 14.22 7.38 -7.30
C ASP A 45 14.08 8.87 -6.98
N GLY A 46 13.65 9.21 -5.78
CA GLY A 46 13.35 10.58 -5.38
C GLY A 46 14.58 11.48 -5.20
N HIS A 47 15.77 10.90 -5.10
CA HIS A 47 17.02 11.65 -4.93
C HIS A 47 17.77 11.84 -6.26
N LEU A 48 17.94 10.75 -7.00
CA LEU A 48 18.72 10.69 -8.24
C LEU A 48 17.85 10.82 -9.49
N ASN A 49 16.52 10.75 -9.35
CA ASN A 49 15.54 10.91 -10.42
C ASN A 49 15.76 9.94 -11.61
N TYR A 50 16.27 8.74 -11.35
CA TYR A 50 16.33 7.65 -12.34
C TYR A 50 15.10 6.76 -12.23
N LEU A 51 14.74 6.11 -13.33
CA LEU A 51 13.60 5.20 -13.40
C LEU A 51 13.89 3.92 -12.61
N VAL A 52 13.07 3.66 -11.58
CA VAL A 52 13.11 2.43 -10.78
C VAL A 52 12.18 1.38 -11.37
N ALA A 53 10.98 1.77 -11.81
CA ALA A 53 10.04 0.87 -12.47
C ALA A 53 9.21 1.60 -13.54
N GLY A 54 9.08 0.98 -14.70
CA GLY A 54 8.37 1.51 -15.87
C GLY A 54 9.05 1.08 -17.17
N ASN A 55 8.55 1.55 -18.30
CA ASN A 55 9.21 1.29 -19.57
C ASN A 55 10.52 2.10 -19.67
N PRO A 56 11.66 1.47 -19.98
CA PRO A 56 12.96 2.15 -20.01
C PRO A 56 13.09 3.21 -21.11
N ASN A 57 12.31 3.10 -22.20
CA ASN A 57 12.37 4.03 -23.32
C ASN A 57 11.51 5.28 -23.11
N THR A 58 10.38 5.13 -22.40
CA THR A 58 9.43 6.23 -22.21
C THR A 58 9.41 6.77 -20.78
N GLY A 59 9.91 6.00 -19.80
CA GLY A 59 9.81 6.29 -18.37
C GLY A 59 8.44 5.97 -17.77
N PHE A 60 7.48 5.51 -18.57
CA PHE A 60 6.09 5.30 -18.18
C PHE A 60 5.53 4.02 -18.78
N GLY A 61 4.49 3.45 -18.18
CA GLY A 61 3.84 2.25 -18.72
C GLY A 61 3.20 1.37 -17.66
N LEU A 62 3.40 1.69 -16.38
CA LEU A 62 2.78 0.98 -15.27
C LEU A 62 1.32 1.40 -15.13
N SER A 63 0.44 0.45 -14.83
CA SER A 63 -0.87 0.72 -14.24
C SER A 63 -0.75 1.04 -12.75
N LEU A 64 -1.83 1.47 -12.09
CA LEU A 64 -1.83 1.63 -10.62
C LEU A 64 -1.63 0.29 -9.90
N GLU A 65 -2.06 -0.82 -10.51
CA GLU A 65 -1.83 -2.17 -9.98
C GLU A 65 -0.36 -2.57 -10.07
N ASP A 66 0.29 -2.32 -11.21
CA ASP A 66 1.73 -2.60 -11.35
C ASP A 66 2.57 -1.74 -10.38
N VAL A 67 2.17 -0.49 -10.15
CA VAL A 67 2.80 0.39 -9.15
C VAL A 67 2.58 -0.16 -7.75
N GLU A 68 1.38 -0.66 -7.45
CA GLU A 68 1.06 -1.28 -6.18
C GLU A 68 1.94 -2.51 -5.95
N THR A 69 2.03 -3.43 -6.91
CA THR A 69 2.95 -4.57 -6.84
C THR A 69 4.41 -4.12 -6.69
N ALA A 70 4.86 -3.13 -7.45
CA ALA A 70 6.24 -2.65 -7.37
C ALA A 70 6.59 -2.01 -6.01
N LEU A 71 5.63 -1.36 -5.35
CA LEU A 71 5.81 -0.76 -4.02
C LEU A 71 5.53 -1.76 -2.88
N HIS A 72 4.70 -2.77 -3.15
CA HIS A 72 4.11 -3.68 -2.17
C HIS A 72 4.29 -5.14 -2.56
N ASP A 73 5.44 -5.49 -3.16
CA ASP A 73 5.90 -6.88 -3.28
C ASP A 73 5.99 -7.60 -1.90
N GLY A 74 5.71 -6.87 -0.80
CA GLY A 74 5.20 -7.41 0.45
C GLY A 74 3.74 -7.01 0.70
N ASP A 75 2.83 -7.94 0.43
CA ASP A 75 1.46 -8.04 0.97
C ASP A 75 1.50 -8.33 2.50
N GLN A 76 2.51 -7.79 3.19
CA GLN A 76 2.83 -8.16 4.56
C GLN A 76 2.00 -7.32 5.52
N ILE A 77 1.03 -7.98 6.14
CA ILE A 77 0.42 -7.50 7.36
C ILE A 77 1.32 -7.93 8.53
N HIS A 78 1.86 -6.93 9.23
CA HIS A 78 2.66 -7.14 10.43
C HIS A 78 1.74 -7.41 11.61
N VAL A 79 2.06 -8.43 12.41
CA VAL A 79 1.24 -8.80 13.56
C VAL A 79 1.94 -8.29 14.83
N ASP A 80 1.32 -7.32 15.49
CA ASP A 80 1.78 -6.76 16.75
C ASP A 80 0.98 -7.34 17.92
N ARG A 81 1.65 -8.17 18.74
CA ARG A 81 1.09 -8.80 19.94
C ARG A 81 1.36 -8.01 21.22
N THR A 82 2.03 -6.88 21.10
CA THR A 82 2.59 -6.14 22.23
C THR A 82 1.49 -5.47 23.03
N THR A 83 1.47 -5.69 24.34
CA THR A 83 0.45 -5.15 25.27
C THR A 83 1.00 -4.09 26.22
N ASP A 84 2.32 -3.85 26.23
CA ASP A 84 3.01 -2.96 27.17
C ASP A 84 3.17 -1.52 26.67
N GLY A 85 2.68 -1.20 25.47
CA GLY A 85 2.66 0.15 24.91
C GLY A 85 3.80 0.45 23.93
N GLU A 86 4.85 -0.38 23.87
CA GLU A 86 5.99 -0.26 22.95
C GLU A 86 5.79 -1.18 21.72
N GLY A 87 4.60 -1.13 21.12
CA GLY A 87 4.26 -1.96 19.97
C GLY A 87 4.81 -1.43 18.65
N LEU A 88 4.66 -2.20 17.58
CA LEU A 88 5.08 -1.80 16.23
C LEU A 88 4.40 -0.48 15.82
N THR A 89 5.20 0.38 15.20
CA THR A 89 4.76 1.61 14.54
C THR A 89 4.86 1.46 13.03
N PHE A 90 4.25 2.39 12.28
CA PHE A 90 4.36 2.38 10.82
C PHE A 90 5.80 2.64 10.35
N ASP A 91 6.60 3.35 11.13
CA ASP A 91 8.02 3.55 10.79
C ASP A 91 8.79 2.21 10.84
N ASP A 92 8.45 1.33 11.78
CA ASP A 92 9.05 -0.01 11.90
C ASP A 92 8.67 -0.93 10.74
N THR A 93 7.49 -0.74 10.16
CA THR A 93 6.93 -1.59 9.12
C THR A 93 7.08 -1.00 7.72
N HIS A 94 7.80 0.10 7.55
CA HIS A 94 7.89 0.83 6.27
C HIS A 94 6.50 1.17 5.72
N ASP A 95 5.60 1.57 6.62
CA ASP A 95 4.20 1.86 6.36
C ASP A 95 3.45 0.70 5.71
N GLN A 96 3.77 -0.51 6.14
CA GLN A 96 2.93 -1.66 5.89
C GLN A 96 1.86 -1.77 6.99
N PRO A 97 0.67 -2.31 6.67
CA PRO A 97 -0.40 -2.48 7.64
C PRO A 97 0.04 -3.26 8.89
N ILE A 98 -0.51 -2.87 10.04
CA ILE A 98 -0.21 -3.49 11.34
C ILE A 98 -1.51 -4.02 11.93
N ALA A 99 -1.62 -5.35 12.08
CA ALA A 99 -2.66 -5.98 12.86
C ALA A 99 -2.22 -6.05 14.33
N LYS A 100 -2.86 -5.26 15.18
CA LYS A 100 -2.54 -5.15 16.60
C LYS A 100 -3.63 -5.71 17.48
N TRP A 101 -3.25 -6.43 18.52
CA TRP A 101 -4.18 -6.86 19.58
C TRP A 101 -4.39 -5.73 20.58
N VAL A 102 -5.60 -5.16 20.63
CA VAL A 102 -5.95 -4.08 21.56
C VAL A 102 -7.25 -4.44 22.29
N GLY A 103 -7.16 -4.78 23.57
CA GLY A 103 -8.34 -5.19 24.35
C GLY A 103 -8.84 -6.59 23.96
N PRO A 104 -10.14 -6.80 23.67
CA PRO A 104 -10.68 -8.11 23.31
C PRO A 104 -10.64 -8.42 21.79
N TRP A 105 -10.07 -7.57 20.95
CA TRP A 105 -10.11 -7.72 19.50
C TRP A 105 -8.78 -7.42 18.81
N TRP A 106 -8.63 -7.98 17.62
CA TRP A 106 -7.64 -7.55 16.63
C TRP A 106 -8.13 -6.33 15.85
N TYR A 107 -7.25 -5.36 15.68
CA TYR A 107 -7.45 -4.16 14.89
C TYR A 107 -6.38 -4.06 13.81
N LEU A 108 -6.79 -3.69 12.60
CA LEU A 108 -5.89 -3.43 11.49
C LEU A 108 -5.71 -1.92 11.35
N TYR A 109 -4.49 -1.49 11.62
CA TYR A 109 -4.06 -0.13 11.45
C TYR A 109 -3.48 0.02 10.05
N LEU A 110 -4.04 0.95 9.29
CA LEU A 110 -3.56 1.29 7.96
C LEU A 110 -2.80 2.61 8.06
N PRO A 111 -1.60 2.74 7.45
CA PRO A 111 -0.79 3.96 7.54
C PRO A 111 -1.37 5.18 6.81
N TRP A 112 -2.55 5.01 6.22
CA TRP A 112 -3.30 6.02 5.49
C TRP A 112 -4.74 6.17 5.99
N ASP A 113 -5.12 5.46 7.04
CA ASP A 113 -6.42 5.57 7.67
C ASP A 113 -6.24 5.94 9.15
N GLU A 114 -6.99 6.93 9.60
CA GLU A 114 -6.96 7.34 11.02
C GLU A 114 -7.74 6.36 11.88
N ASP A 115 -8.77 5.74 11.31
CA ASP A 115 -9.64 4.79 11.99
C ASP A 115 -9.18 3.35 11.72
N PRO A 116 -8.82 2.57 12.75
CA PRO A 116 -8.45 1.18 12.56
C PRO A 116 -9.66 0.33 12.20
N ILE A 117 -9.44 -0.65 11.33
CA ILE A 117 -10.47 -1.61 10.95
C ILE A 117 -10.55 -2.70 12.03
N THR A 118 -11.73 -2.90 12.60
CA THR A 118 -11.94 -4.03 13.53
C THR A 118 -11.91 -5.34 12.74
N LEU A 119 -10.93 -6.19 13.03
CA LEU A 119 -10.84 -7.52 12.45
C LEU A 119 -11.71 -8.52 13.24
N GLY A 120 -11.72 -8.40 14.56
CA GLY A 120 -12.42 -9.32 15.47
C GLY A 120 -11.48 -10.40 16.02
N GLY A 121 -11.96 -11.65 16.07
CA GLY A 121 -11.14 -12.82 16.44
C GLY A 121 -10.85 -12.98 17.94
N VAL A 122 -9.87 -13.84 18.26
CA VAL A 122 -9.45 -14.17 19.62
C VAL A 122 -7.92 -14.06 19.76
N ARG A 123 -7.43 -13.90 20.99
CA ARG A 123 -6.02 -13.61 21.28
C ARG A 123 -5.04 -14.69 20.80
N ASN A 124 -5.46 -15.94 20.82
CA ASN A 124 -4.63 -17.12 20.56
C ASN A 124 -4.58 -17.55 19.09
N MET A 125 -5.11 -16.74 18.17
CA MET A 125 -4.89 -16.93 16.73
C MET A 125 -3.39 -16.86 16.41
N THR A 126 -2.97 -17.63 15.42
CA THR A 126 -1.64 -17.58 14.81
C THR A 126 -1.46 -16.30 13.99
N ASP A 127 -0.21 -15.91 13.69
CA ASP A 127 0.03 -14.72 12.88
C ASP A 127 -0.59 -14.87 11.48
N ASP A 128 -0.54 -16.07 10.89
CA ASP A 128 -1.13 -16.34 9.58
C ASP A 128 -2.65 -16.23 9.59
N GLU A 129 -3.34 -16.71 10.64
CA GLU A 129 -4.79 -16.52 10.76
C GLU A 129 -5.18 -15.04 10.90
N VAL A 130 -4.35 -14.23 11.57
CA VAL A 130 -4.57 -12.78 11.69
C VAL A 130 -4.35 -12.08 10.35
N ARG A 131 -3.29 -12.45 9.62
CA ARG A 131 -3.04 -11.94 8.26
C ARG A 131 -4.18 -12.30 7.33
N ASP A 132 -4.62 -13.55 7.32
CA ASP A 132 -5.73 -14.03 6.49
C ASP A 132 -7.01 -13.24 6.73
N MET A 133 -7.32 -12.97 7.99
CA MET A 133 -8.47 -12.14 8.37
C MET A 133 -8.32 -10.69 7.87
N ALA A 134 -7.11 -10.13 7.93
CA ALA A 134 -6.82 -8.80 7.44
C ALA A 134 -6.88 -8.72 5.90
N HIS A 135 -6.32 -9.69 5.16
CA HIS A 135 -6.48 -9.79 3.69
C HIS A 135 -7.96 -9.90 3.31
N GLN A 136 -8.72 -10.76 4.00
CA GLN A 136 -10.16 -10.91 3.76
C GLN A 136 -10.92 -9.59 3.97
N LYS A 137 -10.57 -8.83 5.02
CA LYS A 137 -11.18 -7.52 5.30
C LYS A 137 -10.82 -6.46 4.26
N LEU A 138 -9.59 -6.49 3.73
CA LEU A 138 -9.12 -5.57 2.71
C LEU A 138 -9.57 -5.95 1.29
N GLY A 139 -10.07 -7.17 1.09
CA GLY A 139 -10.37 -7.72 -0.23
C GLY A 139 -9.11 -8.02 -1.05
N TRP A 140 -7.96 -8.18 -0.38
CA TRP A 140 -6.70 -8.58 -1.01
C TRP A 140 -6.73 -10.09 -1.25
N SER A 141 -6.43 -10.54 -2.47
CA SER A 141 -6.31 -11.96 -2.77
C SER A 141 -4.91 -12.46 -2.39
N LYS A 142 -4.87 -13.58 -1.66
CA LYS A 142 -3.64 -14.35 -1.38
C LYS A 142 -2.89 -14.77 -2.64
#